data_AF-A0A2Z6RBY1-F1
#
_entry.id   AF-A0A2Z6RBY1-F1
#
_cell.length_a   1.000
_cell.length_b   1.000
_cell.length_c   1.000
_cell.angle_alpha   90.00
_cell.angle_beta   90.00
_cell.angle_gamma   90.00
#
_symmetry.space_group_name_H-M   'P 1'
#
loop_
_entity.id
_entity.type
_entity.pdbx_description
1 polymer ?
#
loop_
_entity_poly.entity_id
_entity_poly.type
_entity_poly.pdbx_seq_one_letter_code
_entity_poly.pdbx_strand_id
1 'polypeptide(L)'
;MLTNDEWDLLRNLIPILGPFEEAIRYLGGSNYSTHSIMKPLITEIINKLKPDEPNENIMNINIENLEDVFEWNEDQDNPNNPNNEKNTNEHQKNVDLNQPMQTSGVLKKVKDTLYQAMLFYWKNEREISYLPSILDPRIKKLDFAPYEMEKL
;
A
#
# COMPACT_ATOMS: atom_id res chain seq x y z
N MET A 1 -5.20 8.74 -25.45
CA MET A 1 -3.96 9.51 -25.17
C MET A 1 -4.20 10.22 -23.86
N LEU A 2 -3.26 10.18 -22.90
CA LEU A 2 -3.45 10.80 -21.59
C LEU A 2 -3.52 12.32 -21.71
N THR A 3 -4.42 12.91 -20.93
CA THR A 3 -4.57 14.35 -20.74
C THR A 3 -3.43 14.92 -19.88
N ASN A 4 -3.24 16.24 -19.92
CA ASN A 4 -2.24 16.91 -19.07
C ASN A 4 -2.52 16.67 -17.58
N ASP A 5 -3.80 16.71 -17.18
CA ASP A 5 -4.21 16.50 -15.80
C ASP A 5 -3.88 15.08 -15.31
N GLU A 6 -4.04 14.07 -16.18
CA GLU A 6 -3.63 12.68 -15.88
C GLU A 6 -2.11 12.55 -15.77
N TRP A 7 -1.35 13.21 -16.64
CA TRP A 7 0.12 13.25 -16.54
C TRP A 7 0.59 13.92 -15.24
N ASP A 8 -0.05 15.02 -14.85
CA ASP A 8 0.27 15.71 -13.61
C ASP A 8 -0.14 14.89 -12.38
N LEU A 9 -1.27 14.18 -12.44
CA LEU A 9 -1.63 13.21 -11.40
C LEU A 9 -0.56 12.12 -11.24
N LEU A 10 -0.08 11.53 -12.33
CA LEU A 10 0.99 10.52 -12.30
C LEU A 10 2.27 11.07 -11.67
N ARG A 11 2.68 12.29 -12.05
CA ARG A 11 3.86 12.95 -11.44
C ARG A 11 3.68 13.18 -9.95
N ASN A 12 2.48 13.58 -9.53
CA ASN A 12 2.16 13.85 -8.13
C ASN A 12 2.04 12.57 -7.29
N LEU A 13 1.76 11.41 -7.91
CA LEU A 13 1.73 10.11 -7.22
C LEU A 13 3.14 9.59 -6.88
N ILE A 14 4.16 9.94 -7.66
CA ILE A 14 5.56 9.51 -7.43
C ILE A 14 6.04 9.81 -6.00
N PRO A 15 5.92 11.03 -5.44
CA PRO A 15 6.38 11.29 -4.08
C PRO A 15 5.55 10.57 -3.01
N ILE A 16 4.32 10.16 -3.30
CA ILE A 16 3.48 9.37 -2.38
C ILE A 16 3.92 7.90 -2.36
N LEU A 17 4.19 7.33 -3.54
CA LEU A 17 4.54 5.92 -3.70
C LEU A 17 6.04 5.64 -3.55
N GLY A 18 6.89 6.65 -3.76
CA GLY A 18 8.35 6.54 -3.66
C GLY A 18 8.85 5.92 -2.35
N PRO A 19 8.36 6.35 -1.17
CA PRO A 19 8.75 5.72 0.10
C PRO A 19 8.42 4.22 0.18
N PHE A 20 7.36 3.76 -0.50
CA PHE A 20 7.04 2.33 -0.55
C PHE A 20 8.00 1.57 -1.46
N GLU A 21 8.33 2.12 -2.64
CA GLU A 21 9.34 1.53 -3.52
C GLU A 21 10.67 1.37 -2.77
N GLU A 22 11.11 2.42 -2.10
CA GLU A 22 12.38 2.41 -1.37
C GLU A 22 12.38 1.36 -0.25
N ALA A 23 11.30 1.33 0.54
CA ALA A 23 11.16 0.35 1.62
C ALA A 23 11.09 -1.08 1.10
N ILE A 24 10.32 -1.35 0.03
CA ILE A 24 10.19 -2.69 -0.56
C ILE A 24 11.50 -3.12 -1.20
N ARG A 25 12.22 -2.22 -1.89
CA ARG A 25 13.53 -2.52 -2.47
C ARG A 25 14.55 -2.84 -1.39
N TYR A 26 14.56 -2.09 -0.29
CA TYR A 26 15.44 -2.34 0.85
C TYR A 26 15.11 -3.68 1.54
N LEU A 27 13.83 -3.95 1.81
CA LEU A 27 13.39 -5.20 2.44
C LEU A 27 13.61 -6.41 1.52
N GLY A 28 13.27 -6.30 0.24
CA GLY A 28 13.42 -7.35 -0.76
C GLY A 28 14.87 -7.66 -1.13
N GLY A 29 15.77 -6.67 -1.03
CA GLY A 29 17.22 -6.86 -1.17
C GLY A 29 17.90 -7.43 0.08
N SER A 30 17.21 -7.45 1.22
CA SER A 30 17.76 -7.99 2.46
C SER A 30 17.58 -9.51 2.52
N ASN A 31 18.64 -10.25 2.86
CA ASN A 31 18.54 -11.69 3.12
C ASN A 31 17.63 -12.01 4.32
N TYR A 32 17.40 -11.03 5.20
CA TYR A 32 16.59 -11.17 6.41
C TYR A 32 15.85 -9.86 6.73
N SER A 33 14.59 -9.75 6.28
CA SER A 33 13.67 -8.71 6.74
C SER A 33 13.17 -9.05 8.15
N THR A 34 13.82 -8.52 9.18
CA THR A 34 13.36 -8.70 10.57
C THR A 34 12.31 -7.68 10.96
N HIS A 35 11.47 -8.02 11.93
CA HIS A 35 10.50 -7.09 12.54
C HIS A 35 11.16 -5.80 12.99
N SER A 36 12.35 -5.90 13.55
CA SER A 36 13.20 -4.82 14.01
C SER A 36 13.48 -3.78 12.93
N ILE A 37 13.63 -4.21 11.67
CA ILE A 37 13.87 -3.34 10.52
C ILE A 37 12.55 -2.90 9.87
N MET A 38 11.63 -3.85 9.69
CA MET A 38 10.32 -3.63 9.06
C MET A 38 9.50 -2.59 9.84
N LYS A 39 9.58 -2.62 11.17
CA LYS A 39 8.84 -1.72 12.07
C LYS A 39 9.13 -0.23 11.86
N PRO A 40 10.38 0.25 12.03
CA PRO A 40 10.69 1.66 11.86
C PRO A 40 10.36 2.14 10.45
N LEU A 41 10.60 1.30 9.42
CA LEU A 41 10.23 1.62 8.03
C LEU A 41 8.72 1.85 7.86
N ILE A 42 7.91 0.92 8.36
CA ILE A 42 6.45 1.05 8.33
C ILE A 42 5.99 2.31 9.08
N THR A 43 6.52 2.55 10.27
CA THR A 43 6.19 3.72 11.08
C THR A 43 6.53 5.01 10.34
N GLU A 44 7.68 5.04 9.67
CA GLU A 44 8.08 6.18 8.85
C GLU A 44 7.15 6.39 7.65
N ILE A 45 6.74 5.33 6.94
CA ILE A 45 5.77 5.44 5.83
C ILE A 45 4.42 5.98 6.33
N ILE A 46 3.90 5.46 7.45
CA ILE A 46 2.66 5.95 8.08
C ILE A 46 2.76 7.45 8.38
N ASN A 47 3.89 7.89 8.93
CA ASN A 47 4.11 9.31 9.24
C ASN A 47 4.17 10.19 7.98
N LYS A 48 4.77 9.71 6.88
CA LYS A 48 4.79 10.46 5.59
C LYS A 48 3.40 10.56 4.95
N LEU A 49 2.56 9.55 5.13
CA LEU A 49 1.18 9.52 4.62
C LEU A 49 0.20 10.32 5.46
N LYS A 50 0.58 10.69 6.69
CA LYS A 50 -0.29 11.42 7.59
C LYS A 50 -0.85 12.68 6.91
N PRO A 51 -2.18 12.86 6.88
CA PRO A 51 -2.78 14.05 6.30
C PRO A 51 -2.49 15.27 7.17
N ASP A 52 -2.34 16.43 6.53
CA ASP A 52 -1.97 17.69 7.18
C ASP A 52 -3.10 18.22 8.10
N GLU A 53 -4.35 17.90 7.76
CA GLU A 53 -5.53 18.20 8.57
C GLU A 53 -6.13 16.90 9.13
N PRO A 54 -6.42 16.84 10.45
CA PRO A 54 -7.13 15.72 11.04
C PRO A 54 -8.59 15.77 10.55
N ASN A 55 -8.89 15.07 9.47
CA ASN A 55 -10.27 14.89 9.04
C ASN A 55 -10.89 13.76 9.89
N GLU A 56 -11.86 14.10 10.73
CA GLU A 56 -12.58 13.13 11.57
C GLU A 56 -13.30 12.03 10.75
N ASN A 57 -13.59 12.29 9.47
CA ASN A 57 -14.18 11.31 8.55
C ASN A 57 -13.17 10.33 7.92
N ILE A 58 -11.87 10.43 8.19
CA ILE A 58 -10.88 9.52 7.58
C ILE A 58 -11.11 8.06 8.06
N MET A 59 -11.73 7.83 9.22
CA MET A 59 -11.89 6.50 9.81
C MET A 59 -12.92 5.56 9.14
N ASN A 60 -13.59 5.96 8.05
CA ASN A 60 -14.73 5.20 7.49
C ASN A 60 -14.48 4.54 6.12
N ILE A 61 -13.22 4.29 5.73
CA ILE A 61 -12.97 3.43 4.56
C ILE A 61 -13.10 1.98 5.02
N ASN A 62 -14.14 1.28 4.57
CA ASN A 62 -14.31 -0.15 4.81
C ASN A 62 -13.32 -0.93 3.94
N ILE A 63 -12.08 -1.09 4.44
CA ILE A 63 -10.99 -1.78 3.74
C ILE A 63 -11.36 -3.24 3.45
N GLU A 64 -12.14 -3.89 4.32
CA GLU A 64 -12.55 -5.30 4.17
C GLU A 64 -13.50 -5.52 2.99
N ASN A 65 -14.31 -4.53 2.65
CA ASN A 65 -15.29 -4.59 1.55
C ASN A 65 -14.91 -3.69 0.37
N LEU A 66 -13.63 -3.34 0.22
CA LEU A 66 -13.18 -2.57 -0.93
C LEU A 66 -13.25 -3.44 -2.18
N GLU A 67 -14.04 -3.02 -3.17
CA GLU A 67 -14.20 -3.72 -4.45
C GLU A 67 -12.84 -3.83 -5.15
N ASP A 68 -12.41 -5.06 -5.43
CA ASP A 68 -11.16 -5.33 -6.14
C ASP A 68 -11.35 -5.08 -7.63
N VAL A 69 -10.82 -3.93 -8.09
CA VAL A 69 -10.91 -3.52 -9.49
C VAL A 69 -10.02 -4.38 -10.41
N PHE A 70 -9.13 -5.22 -9.84
CA PHE A 70 -8.24 -6.10 -10.58
C PHE A 70 -8.71 -7.57 -10.61
N GLU A 71 -9.90 -7.88 -10.07
CA GLU A 71 -10.48 -9.21 -10.16
C GLU A 71 -10.91 -9.50 -11.60
N TRP A 72 -10.03 -10.19 -12.34
CA TRP A 72 -10.21 -10.48 -13.76
C TRP A 72 -11.03 -11.77 -13.92
N ASN A 73 -12.29 -11.64 -14.35
CA ASN A 73 -13.14 -12.79 -14.64
C ASN A 73 -12.76 -13.37 -16.01
N GLU A 74 -11.98 -14.46 -16.05
CA GLU A 74 -11.60 -15.18 -17.28
C GLU A 74 -12.82 -15.67 -18.10
N ASP A 75 -13.99 -15.82 -17.47
CA ASP A 75 -15.19 -16.40 -18.08
C ASP A 75 -16.00 -15.45 -18.98
N GLN A 76 -15.69 -14.15 -19.01
CA GLN A 76 -16.47 -13.15 -19.78
C GLN A 76 -16.14 -13.13 -21.29
N ASP A 77 -14.99 -13.69 -21.70
CA ASP A 77 -14.53 -13.66 -23.09
C ASP A 77 -14.86 -14.93 -23.89
N ASN A 78 -15.66 -15.86 -23.34
CA ASN A 78 -16.11 -17.06 -24.08
C ASN A 78 -17.49 -16.83 -24.73
N PRO A 79 -17.57 -16.52 -26.04
CA PRO A 79 -18.83 -16.28 -26.74
C PRO A 79 -19.75 -17.51 -26.84
N ASN A 80 -19.29 -18.70 -26.43
CA ASN A 80 -20.02 -19.96 -26.53
C ASN A 80 -20.55 -20.50 -25.18
N ASN A 81 -20.50 -19.73 -24.09
CA ASN A 81 -21.06 -20.19 -22.81
C ASN A 81 -22.59 -19.98 -22.78
N PRO A 82 -23.41 -21.05 -22.80
CA PRO A 82 -24.88 -20.94 -22.78
C PRO A 82 -25.43 -20.45 -21.43
N ASN A 83 -24.60 -20.33 -20.39
CA ASN A 83 -24.95 -19.72 -19.11
C ASN A 83 -24.62 -18.21 -19.07
N ASN A 84 -24.52 -17.53 -20.21
CA ASN A 84 -24.55 -16.07 -20.29
C ASN A 84 -25.95 -15.48 -19.97
N GLU A 85 -26.73 -16.17 -19.14
CA GLU A 85 -27.70 -15.49 -18.31
C GLU A 85 -26.94 -14.33 -17.66
N LYS A 86 -27.46 -13.13 -17.87
CA LYS A 86 -26.96 -11.90 -17.29
C LYS A 86 -26.89 -12.11 -15.78
N ASN A 87 -25.78 -12.63 -15.28
CA ASN A 87 -25.48 -12.58 -13.87
C ASN A 87 -25.44 -11.10 -13.56
N THR A 88 -26.49 -10.64 -12.89
CA THR A 88 -26.66 -9.34 -12.25
C THR A 88 -25.67 -9.25 -11.08
N ASN A 89 -24.39 -9.47 -11.35
CA ASN A 89 -23.34 -9.04 -10.47
C ASN A 89 -23.19 -7.56 -10.78
N GLU A 90 -23.85 -6.70 -9.98
CA GLU A 90 -23.82 -5.24 -10.05
C GLU A 90 -22.42 -4.62 -9.84
N HIS A 91 -21.36 -5.44 -9.86
CA HIS A 91 -20.02 -5.16 -9.34
C HIS A 91 -18.94 -4.95 -10.42
N GLN A 92 -19.25 -5.14 -11.70
CA GLN A 92 -18.29 -4.83 -12.77
C GLN A 92 -18.75 -3.60 -13.54
N LYS A 93 -18.38 -2.42 -13.03
CA LYS A 93 -18.37 -1.20 -13.85
C LYS A 93 -17.31 -1.39 -14.93
N ASN A 94 -17.76 -1.70 -16.15
CA ASN A 94 -16.94 -1.59 -17.34
C ASN A 94 -16.38 -0.16 -17.41
N VAL A 95 -15.12 0.02 -17.06
CA VAL A 95 -14.45 1.33 -17.13
C VAL A 95 -14.13 1.60 -18.60
N ASP A 96 -14.77 2.61 -19.17
CA ASP A 96 -14.46 3.04 -20.54
C ASP A 96 -13.09 3.72 -20.57
N LEU A 97 -12.06 2.95 -20.95
CA LEU A 97 -10.68 3.41 -21.06
C LEU A 97 -10.48 4.46 -22.18
N ASN A 98 -11.49 4.70 -23.02
CA ASN A 98 -11.41 5.73 -24.06
C ASN A 98 -11.79 7.12 -23.54
N GLN A 99 -12.37 7.23 -22.34
CA GLN A 99 -12.69 8.50 -21.71
C GLN A 99 -11.62 8.91 -20.71
N PRO A 100 -11.22 10.19 -20.70
CA PRO A 100 -10.25 10.69 -19.74
C PRO A 100 -10.82 10.63 -18.32
N MET A 101 -9.97 10.29 -17.35
CA MET A 101 -10.36 10.20 -15.95
C MET A 101 -10.49 11.59 -15.33
N GLN A 102 -11.52 11.79 -14.49
CA GLN A 102 -11.57 12.96 -13.61
C GLN A 102 -10.50 12.83 -12.51
N THR A 103 -9.49 13.69 -12.54
CA THR A 103 -8.32 13.65 -11.64
C THR A 103 -8.51 14.47 -10.35
N SER A 104 -9.53 15.34 -10.32
CA SER A 104 -9.81 16.20 -9.17
C SER A 104 -10.02 15.39 -7.88
N GLY A 105 -9.24 15.71 -6.85
CA GLY A 105 -9.32 15.05 -5.54
C GLY A 105 -8.76 13.63 -5.47
N VAL A 106 -8.34 13.03 -6.59
CA VAL A 106 -7.83 11.64 -6.63
C VAL A 106 -6.56 11.51 -5.81
N LEU A 107 -5.63 12.47 -5.91
CA LEU A 107 -4.37 12.44 -5.16
C LEU A 107 -4.60 12.37 -3.65
N LYS A 108 -5.51 13.22 -3.15
CA LYS A 108 -5.90 13.24 -1.73
C LYS A 108 -6.54 11.91 -1.33
N LYS A 109 -7.47 11.41 -2.16
CA LYS A 109 -8.13 10.11 -1.94
C LYS A 109 -7.11 8.98 -1.83
N VAL A 110 -6.12 8.92 -2.73
CA VAL A 110 -5.05 7.90 -2.69
C VAL A 110 -4.25 8.01 -1.39
N LYS A 111 -3.81 9.21 -1.00
CA LYS A 111 -3.06 9.43 0.25
C LYS A 111 -3.88 8.99 1.48
N ASP A 112 -5.14 9.40 1.55
CA ASP A 112 -6.05 9.08 2.66
C ASP A 112 -6.34 7.57 2.73
N THR A 113 -6.61 6.92 1.59
CA THR A 113 -6.82 5.46 1.52
C THR A 113 -5.59 4.68 1.94
N LEU A 114 -4.39 5.06 1.45
CA LEU A 114 -3.15 4.40 1.84
C LEU A 114 -2.85 4.57 3.33
N TYR A 115 -3.06 5.77 3.87
CA TYR A 115 -2.90 6.02 5.31
C TYR A 115 -3.84 5.14 6.13
N GLN A 116 -5.11 5.03 5.74
CA GLN A 116 -6.06 4.15 6.43
C GLN A 116 -5.72 2.68 6.30
N ALA A 117 -5.33 2.20 5.12
CA ALA A 117 -4.91 0.83 4.94
C ALA A 117 -3.71 0.50 5.85
N MET A 118 -2.70 1.38 5.90
CA MET A 118 -1.55 1.18 6.77
C MET A 118 -1.92 1.15 8.25
N LEU A 119 -2.86 2.00 8.69
CA LEU A 119 -3.39 1.94 10.05
C LEU A 119 -4.20 0.66 10.29
N PHE A 120 -5.11 0.29 9.39
CA PHE A 120 -5.94 -0.91 9.53
C PHE A 120 -5.08 -2.17 9.70
N TYR A 121 -4.08 -2.32 8.83
CA TYR A 121 -3.20 -3.47 8.87
C TYR A 121 -2.21 -3.39 10.05
N TRP A 122 -1.50 -2.27 10.25
CA TRP A 122 -0.32 -2.21 11.15
C TRP A 122 -0.50 -1.47 12.48
N LYS A 123 -1.65 -0.86 12.78
CA LYS A 123 -1.90 -0.16 14.06
C LYS A 123 -2.00 -1.11 15.26
N ASN A 124 -2.19 -2.41 15.03
CA ASN A 124 -2.60 -3.37 16.06
C ASN A 124 -1.50 -4.32 16.54
N GLU A 125 -0.24 -3.88 16.50
CA GLU A 125 0.85 -4.72 17.00
C GLU A 125 0.99 -4.60 18.53
N ARG A 126 0.50 -5.65 19.21
CA ARG A 126 0.65 -5.86 20.67
C ARG A 126 2.11 -5.64 21.07
N GLU A 127 2.37 -5.07 22.25
CA GLU A 127 3.72 -4.76 22.78
C GLU A 127 4.73 -5.93 22.68
N ILE A 128 4.23 -7.17 22.66
CA ILE A 128 4.99 -8.41 22.52
C ILE A 128 5.68 -8.55 21.15
N SER A 129 5.12 -7.95 20.10
CA SER A 129 5.71 -7.89 18.74
C SER A 129 7.04 -7.14 18.68
N TYR A 130 7.33 -6.30 19.70
CA TYR A 130 8.57 -5.55 19.81
C TYR A 130 9.70 -6.35 20.51
N LEU A 131 9.39 -7.48 21.16
CA LEU A 131 10.39 -8.29 21.84
C LEU A 131 11.50 -8.82 20.90
N PRO A 132 11.19 -9.32 19.69
CA PRO A 132 12.23 -9.71 18.74
C PRO A 132 13.15 -8.56 18.37
N SER A 133 12.63 -7.34 18.25
CA SER A 133 13.40 -6.14 17.92
C SER A 133 14.42 -5.76 18.99
N ILE A 134 14.11 -6.03 20.26
CA ILE A 134 15.02 -5.81 21.39
C ILE A 134 16.19 -6.80 21.35
N LEU A 135 16.02 -7.97 20.74
CA LEU A 135 17.05 -9.01 20.67
C LEU A 135 17.80 -9.02 19.33
N ASP A 136 17.39 -8.21 18.35
CA ASP A 136 18.03 -8.17 17.04
C ASP A 136 19.43 -7.53 17.12
N PRO A 137 20.50 -8.29 16.83
CA PRO A 137 21.86 -7.79 16.88
C PRO A 137 22.12 -6.59 15.97
N ARG A 138 21.31 -6.39 14.92
CA ARG A 138 21.45 -5.26 13.99
C ARG A 138 20.97 -3.95 14.59
N ILE A 139 20.15 -4.00 15.64
CA ILE A 139 19.54 -2.83 16.28
C ILE A 139 20.03 -2.67 17.71
N LYS A 140 20.43 -3.78 18.34
CA LYS A 140 21.03 -3.81 19.65
C LYS A 140 22.55 -3.65 19.55
N LYS A 141 23.08 -2.55 20.09
CA LYS A 141 24.51 -2.46 20.40
C LYS A 141 24.82 -3.41 21.56
N LEU A 142 25.58 -4.46 21.27
CA LEU A 142 26.05 -5.42 22.27
C LEU A 142 27.51 -5.09 22.58
N ASP A 143 27.75 -4.37 23.69
CA ASP A 143 29.10 -3.91 24.07
C ASP A 143 30.10 -5.06 24.28
N PHE A 144 29.62 -6.30 24.44
CA PHE A 144 30.44 -7.50 24.61
C PHE A 144 30.65 -8.31 23.32
N ALA A 145 29.94 -8.00 22.23
CA ALA A 145 30.06 -8.72 20.96
C ALA A 145 30.88 -7.87 19.96
N PRO A 146 32.03 -8.36 19.46
CA PRO A 146 32.82 -7.62 18.49
C PRO A 146 32.02 -7.40 17.20
N TYR A 147 32.09 -6.18 16.67
CA TYR A 147 31.35 -5.72 15.47
C TYR A 147 32.01 -6.27 14.19
N GLU A 148 31.95 -7.58 13.96
CA GLU A 148 32.29 -8.14 12.66
C GLU A 148 31.01 -8.29 11.83
N MET A 149 30.61 -7.20 11.18
CA MET A 149 29.68 -7.24 10.06
C MET A 149 30.51 -7.04 8.80
N GLU A 150 31.17 -8.10 8.35
CA GLU A 150 31.74 -8.12 7.00
C GLU A 150 30.63 -7.92 5.97
N LYS A 151 30.95 -7.07 5.00
CA LYS A 151 30.15 -6.66 3.84
C LYS A 151 29.19 -7.74 3.33
N LEU A 152 27.91 -7.40 3.29
CA LEU A 152 26.94 -7.92 2.32
C LEU A 152 26.27 -6.74 1.63
#